data_AF-A0A2U3MVK2-F1
#
_entry.id   AF-A0A2U3MVK2-F1
#
_cell.length_a   1.000
_cell.length_b   1.000
_cell.length_c   1.000
_cell.angle_alpha   90.00
_cell.angle_beta   90.00
_cell.angle_gamma   90.00
#
_symmetry.space_group_name_H-M   'P 1'
#
loop_
_entity.id
_entity.type
_entity.pdbx_description
1 polymer ?
#
loop_
_entity_poly.entity_id
_entity_poly.type
_entity_poly.pdbx_seq_one_letter_code
_entity_poly.pdbx_strand_id
1 'polypeptide(L)'
;MKSNLYALSNDQDLYILLTFRARNLTHTEKIDIILEVERQLMGTPFEDKYLHLLWSDGMGNGKFTLWSESKAEFVISFEQKISLVNSSQLETFNLPDYLYEMRDKNPHFIVFAEKSYVDGMLKIMYF
;
A
#
# COMPACT_ATOMS: atom_id res chain seq x y z
N MET A 1 15.01 -0.95 14.74
CA MET A 1 14.33 0.14 14.00
C MET A 1 12.93 -0.34 13.67
N LYS A 2 11.89 0.47 13.94
CA LYS A 2 10.53 0.15 13.49
C LYS A 2 10.52 0.20 11.96
N SER A 3 9.74 -0.69 11.35
CA SER A 3 9.57 -0.69 9.90
C SER A 3 8.67 0.46 9.47
N ASN A 4 8.80 0.87 8.21
CA ASN A 4 8.01 1.95 7.65
C ASN A 4 6.83 1.39 6.86
N LEU A 5 5.78 2.20 6.79
CA LEU A 5 4.69 2.09 5.84
C LEU A 5 4.91 3.13 4.75
N TYR A 6 4.82 2.73 3.49
CA TYR A 6 4.94 3.63 2.34
C TYR A 6 3.58 3.78 1.68
N ALA A 7 3.24 4.99 1.24
CA ALA A 7 1.99 5.22 0.53
C ALA A 7 2.16 6.25 -0.59
N LEU A 8 1.41 6.08 -1.69
CA LEU A 8 1.21 7.15 -2.65
C LEU A 8 0.02 8.01 -2.21
N SER A 9 0.17 9.32 -2.30
CA SER A 9 -0.77 10.30 -1.76
C SER A 9 -1.18 11.26 -2.87
N ASN A 10 -2.49 11.39 -3.11
CA ASN A 10 -3.07 12.40 -4.00
C ASN A 10 -4.07 13.27 -3.20
N ASP A 11 -4.85 14.15 -3.83
CA ASP A 11 -5.74 15.08 -3.12
C ASP A 11 -6.75 14.41 -2.17
N GLN A 12 -7.28 13.23 -2.51
CA GLN A 12 -8.35 12.58 -1.75
C GLN A 12 -7.98 11.19 -1.22
N ASP A 13 -6.97 10.56 -1.80
CA ASP A 13 -6.67 9.15 -1.60
C ASP A 13 -5.25 8.95 -1.04
N LEU A 14 -5.10 7.86 -0.29
CA LEU A 14 -3.84 7.35 0.19
C LEU A 14 -3.72 5.86 -0.15
N TYR A 15 -2.80 5.53 -1.04
CA TYR A 15 -2.57 4.18 -1.54
C TYR A 15 -1.40 3.52 -0.81
N ILE A 16 -1.70 2.69 0.18
CA ILE A 16 -0.74 1.94 0.97
C ILE A 16 -0.04 0.90 0.08
N LEU A 17 1.28 1.01 0.00
CA LEU A 17 2.13 0.18 -0.84
C LEU A 17 2.49 -1.13 -0.14
N LEU A 18 2.01 -2.23 -0.70
CA LEU A 18 2.26 -3.58 -0.23
C LEU A 18 3.02 -4.41 -1.28
N THR A 19 3.63 -5.49 -0.82
CA THR A 19 4.26 -6.48 -1.70
C THR A 19 3.23 -7.36 -2.38
N PHE A 20 3.65 -8.09 -3.41
CA PHE A 20 2.84 -9.08 -4.13
C PHE A 20 2.16 -10.14 -3.24
N ARG A 21 2.62 -10.33 -2.01
CA ARG A 21 2.01 -11.24 -1.04
C ARG A 21 0.64 -10.77 -0.56
N ALA A 22 0.31 -9.49 -0.73
CA ALA A 22 -0.99 -8.93 -0.36
C ALA A 22 -2.18 -9.61 -1.07
N ARG A 23 -1.94 -10.26 -2.22
CA ARG A 23 -2.93 -11.11 -2.90
C ARG A 23 -3.45 -12.27 -2.04
N ASN A 24 -2.70 -12.66 -1.01
CA ASN A 24 -3.06 -13.76 -0.12
C ASN A 24 -3.81 -13.27 1.14
N LEU A 25 -3.94 -11.95 1.35
CA LEU A 25 -4.69 -11.42 2.48
C LEU A 25 -6.17 -11.73 2.31
N THR A 26 -6.76 -12.24 3.38
CA THR A 26 -8.22 -12.34 3.50
C THR A 26 -8.85 -10.95 3.55
N HIS A 27 -10.16 -10.87 3.33
CA HIS A 27 -10.89 -9.61 3.45
C HIS A 27 -10.73 -8.99 4.85
N THR A 28 -10.82 -9.80 5.90
CA THR A 28 -10.64 -9.34 7.29
C THR A 28 -9.24 -8.79 7.53
N GLU A 29 -8.19 -9.47 7.07
CA GLU A 29 -6.81 -8.97 7.23
C GLU A 29 -6.58 -7.65 6.48
N LYS A 30 -7.22 -7.46 5.31
CA LYS A 30 -7.18 -6.17 4.59
C LYS A 30 -7.84 -5.05 5.38
N ILE A 31 -9.00 -5.32 5.98
CA ILE A 31 -9.71 -4.37 6.85
C ILE A 31 -8.89 -4.03 8.09
N ASP A 32 -8.28 -5.03 8.75
CA ASP A 32 -7.43 -4.80 9.92
C ASP A 32 -6.27 -3.85 9.60
N ILE A 33 -5.63 -4.00 8.43
CA ILE A 33 -4.58 -3.09 7.99
C ILE A 33 -5.11 -1.66 7.84
N ILE A 34 -6.26 -1.47 7.18
CA ILE A 34 -6.86 -0.15 6.98
C ILE A 34 -7.16 0.52 8.32
N LEU A 35 -7.88 -0.16 9.21
CA LEU A 35 -8.30 0.40 10.50
C LEU A 35 -7.10 0.82 11.37
N GLU A 36 -6.03 0.04 11.38
CA GLU A 36 -4.84 0.37 12.18
C GLU A 36 -4.05 1.55 11.58
N VAL A 37 -4.07 1.70 10.25
CA VAL A 37 -3.48 2.87 9.60
C VAL A 37 -4.36 4.12 9.82
N GLU A 38 -5.68 4.01 9.69
CA GLU A 38 -6.60 5.13 9.98
C GLU A 38 -6.39 5.67 11.41
N ARG A 39 -6.35 4.77 12.40
CA ARG A 39 -6.06 5.14 13.79
C ARG A 39 -4.74 5.87 13.96
N GLN A 40 -3.72 5.47 13.21
CA GLN A 40 -2.42 6.15 13.24
C GLN A 40 -2.47 7.54 12.60
N LEU A 41 -3.29 7.73 11.57
CA LEU A 41 -3.39 8.98 10.83
C LEU A 41 -4.32 10.01 11.50
N MET A 42 -5.05 9.64 12.54
CA MET A 42 -5.88 10.57 13.32
C MET A 42 -5.06 11.77 13.82
N GLY A 43 -5.56 12.98 13.59
CA GLY A 43 -4.89 14.24 13.94
C GLY A 43 -3.75 14.63 13.00
N THR A 44 -3.57 13.92 11.87
CA THR A 44 -2.60 14.27 10.82
C THR A 44 -3.31 14.86 9.60
N PRO A 45 -2.59 15.52 8.67
CA PRO A 45 -3.17 16.01 7.42
C PRO A 45 -3.75 14.92 6.49
N PHE A 46 -3.59 13.64 6.83
CA PHE A 46 -4.08 12.50 6.04
C PHE A 46 -5.33 11.83 6.63
N GLU A 47 -5.85 12.32 7.76
CA GLU A 47 -6.99 11.73 8.47
C GLU A 47 -8.24 11.56 7.59
N ASP A 48 -8.52 12.53 6.72
CA ASP A 48 -9.70 12.52 5.86
C ASP A 48 -9.50 11.80 4.51
N LYS A 49 -8.33 11.18 4.28
CA LYS A 49 -8.04 10.51 3.01
C LYS A 49 -8.66 9.11 2.94
N TYR A 50 -9.16 8.76 1.76
CA TYR A 50 -9.61 7.40 1.47
C TYR A 50 -8.41 6.46 1.36
N LEU A 51 -8.39 5.44 2.23
CA LEU A 51 -7.32 4.46 2.22
C LEU A 51 -7.56 3.34 1.21
N HIS A 52 -6.51 3.02 0.46
CA HIS A 52 -6.49 1.92 -0.49
C HIS A 52 -5.27 1.04 -0.25
N LEU A 53 -5.42 -0.26 -0.49
CA LEU A 53 -4.29 -1.18 -0.55
C LEU A 53 -3.87 -1.33 -2.00
N LEU A 54 -2.57 -1.20 -2.26
CA LEU A 54 -1.99 -1.27 -3.60
C LEU A 54 -0.79 -2.22 -3.59
N TRP A 55 -0.80 -3.23 -4.46
CA TRP A 55 0.35 -4.13 -4.63
C TRP A 55 0.60 -4.47 -6.08
N SER A 56 1.87 -4.71 -6.42
CA SER A 56 2.27 -5.28 -7.70
C SER A 56 2.06 -6.78 -7.72
N ASP A 57 1.80 -7.35 -8.90
CA ASP A 57 1.87 -8.80 -9.13
C ASP A 57 3.27 -9.43 -8.94
N GLY A 58 4.30 -8.61 -8.67
CA GLY A 58 5.67 -9.04 -8.42
C GLY A 58 6.57 -9.02 -9.66
N MET A 59 6.06 -8.56 -10.81
CA MET A 59 6.84 -8.38 -12.03
C MET A 59 7.22 -6.90 -12.24
N GLY A 60 8.40 -6.63 -12.81
CA GLY A 60 8.91 -5.26 -12.99
C GLY A 60 7.99 -4.34 -13.83
N ASN A 61 7.37 -4.91 -14.87
CA ASN A 61 6.32 -4.24 -15.67
C ASN A 61 4.91 -4.74 -15.31
N GLY A 62 4.79 -5.27 -14.10
CA GLY A 62 3.59 -5.90 -13.58
C GLY A 62 2.43 -4.94 -13.41
N LYS A 63 1.22 -5.51 -13.36
CA LYS A 63 0.02 -4.75 -13.04
C LYS A 63 0.01 -4.42 -11.56
N PHE A 64 -0.64 -3.32 -11.20
CA PHE A 64 -1.03 -3.08 -9.81
C PHE A 64 -2.44 -3.62 -9.60
N THR A 65 -2.63 -4.27 -8.46
CA THR A 65 -3.95 -4.58 -7.93
C THR A 65 -4.22 -3.56 -6.85
N LEU A 66 -5.38 -2.92 -6.95
CA LEU A 66 -5.91 -2.02 -5.97
C LEU A 66 -7.09 -2.68 -5.28
N TRP A 67 -7.17 -2.48 -3.97
CA TRP A 67 -8.32 -2.86 -3.17
C TRP A 67 -8.73 -1.70 -2.28
N SER A 68 -10.03 -1.47 -2.19
CA SER A 68 -10.65 -0.53 -1.27
C SER A 68 -11.78 -1.24 -0.53
N GLU A 69 -12.21 -0.70 0.59
CA GLU A 69 -13.43 -1.20 1.24
C GLU A 69 -14.66 -1.07 0.31
N SER A 70 -14.80 0.09 -0.34
CA SER A 70 -15.93 0.40 -1.23
C SER A 70 -15.84 -0.22 -2.62
N LYS A 71 -14.64 -0.65 -3.04
CA LYS A 71 -14.37 -1.23 -4.35
C LYS A 71 -13.55 -2.49 -4.13
N ALA A 72 -14.19 -3.65 -4.38
CA ALA A 72 -13.51 -4.95 -4.43
C ALA A 72 -12.26 -4.90 -5.33
N GLU A 73 -11.42 -5.95 -5.25
CA GLU A 73 -10.13 -5.98 -5.96
C GLU A 73 -10.27 -5.64 -7.44
N PHE A 74 -9.50 -4.66 -7.90
CA PHE A 74 -9.44 -4.29 -9.30
C PHE A 74 -8.00 -4.11 -9.75
N VAL A 75 -7.71 -4.56 -10.97
CA VAL A 75 -6.38 -4.48 -11.54
C VAL A 75 -6.29 -3.23 -12.42
N ILE A 76 -5.34 -2.34 -12.12
CA ILE A 76 -5.06 -1.19 -12.99
C ILE A 76 -4.10 -1.57 -14.12
N SER A 77 -4.31 -0.96 -15.28
CA SER A 77 -3.42 -1.09 -16.43
C SER A 77 -2.05 -0.45 -16.15
N PHE A 78 -1.07 -0.74 -17.00
CA PHE A 78 0.25 -0.11 -16.93
C PHE A 78 0.17 1.41 -17.10
N GLU A 79 -0.66 1.90 -18.02
CA GLU A 79 -0.89 3.35 -18.21
C GLU A 79 -1.51 4.01 -16.98
N GLN A 80 -2.49 3.36 -16.36
CA GLN A 80 -3.10 3.83 -15.11
C GLN A 80 -2.10 3.83 -13.96
N LYS A 81 -1.22 2.82 -13.88
CA LYS A 81 -0.10 2.80 -12.92
C LYS A 81 0.82 4.01 -13.13
N ILE A 82 1.24 4.28 -14.37
CA ILE A 82 2.09 5.44 -14.69
C ILE A 82 1.39 6.73 -14.26
N SER A 83 0.12 6.88 -14.62
CA SER A 83 -0.67 8.05 -14.28
C SER A 83 -0.78 8.25 -12.77
N LEU A 84 -1.07 7.18 -12.02
CA LEU A 84 -1.18 7.19 -10.56
C LEU A 84 0.15 7.60 -9.91
N VAL A 85 1.26 6.99 -10.32
CA VAL A 85 2.58 7.27 -9.73
C VAL A 85 3.01 8.71 -10.04
N ASN A 86 2.77 9.20 -11.27
CA ASN A 86 3.15 10.55 -11.66
C ASN A 86 2.27 11.64 -11.04
N SER A 87 1.02 11.34 -10.67
CA SER A 87 0.10 12.28 -10.03
C SER A 87 0.11 12.23 -8.50
N SER A 88 0.93 11.37 -7.91
CA SER A 88 0.97 11.16 -6.46
C SER A 88 2.32 11.57 -5.85
N GLN A 89 2.30 11.89 -4.56
CA GLN A 89 3.50 12.07 -3.74
C GLN A 89 3.76 10.80 -2.92
N LEU A 90 5.03 10.43 -2.76
CA LEU A 90 5.41 9.29 -1.91
C LEU A 90 5.53 9.75 -0.45
N GLU A 91 4.66 9.21 0.39
CA GLU A 91 4.64 9.44 1.83
C GLU A 91 5.24 8.26 2.58
N THR A 92 5.79 8.53 3.75
CA THR A 92 6.36 7.51 4.64
C THR A 92 5.84 7.71 6.06
N PHE A 93 5.28 6.66 6.63
CA PHE A 93 4.78 6.61 7.99
C PHE A 93 5.52 5.52 8.78
N ASN A 94 5.47 5.60 10.10
CA ASN A 94 5.88 4.46 10.92
C ASN A 94 4.86 3.32 10.72
N LEU A 95 5.28 2.06 10.70
CA LEU A 95 4.30 0.97 10.71
C LEU A 95 3.59 0.94 12.07
N PRO A 96 2.24 0.85 12.14
CA PRO A 96 1.52 0.69 13.40
C PRO A 96 2.03 -0.50 14.20
N ASP A 97 2.09 -0.36 15.54
CA ASP A 97 2.72 -1.35 16.41
C ASP A 97 2.03 -2.72 16.34
N TYR A 98 0.70 -2.72 16.26
CA TYR A 98 -0.08 -3.95 16.05
C TYR A 98 0.33 -4.66 14.75
N LEU A 99 0.42 -3.93 13.64
CA LEU A 99 0.79 -4.50 12.33
C LEU A 99 2.25 -4.97 12.31
N TYR A 100 3.14 -4.26 13.01
CA TYR A 100 4.52 -4.69 13.20
C TYR A 100 4.61 -6.02 13.96
N GLU A 101 3.87 -6.15 15.06
CA GLU A 101 3.81 -7.40 15.82
C GLU A 101 3.19 -8.55 15.01
N MET A 102 2.12 -8.26 14.26
CA MET A 102 1.45 -9.26 13.43
C MET A 102 2.35 -9.78 12.32
N ARG A 103 3.20 -8.93 11.73
CA ARG A 103 4.20 -9.36 10.75
C ARG A 103 5.17 -10.40 11.33
N ASP A 104 5.58 -10.23 12.57
CA ASP A 104 6.56 -11.13 13.21
C ASP A 104 5.91 -12.45 13.66
N LYS A 105 4.59 -12.46 13.90
CA LYS A 105 3.82 -13.62 14.38
C LYS A 105 3.11 -14.39 13.27
N ASN A 106 2.77 -13.74 12.16
CA ASN A 106 1.95 -14.30 11.08
C ASN A 106 2.61 -14.11 9.70
N PRO A 107 2.94 -15.20 8.99
CA PRO A 107 3.51 -15.13 7.64
C PRO A 107 2.66 -14.37 6.62
N HIS A 108 1.34 -14.28 6.82
CA HIS A 108 0.42 -13.55 5.96
C HIS A 108 0.63 -12.04 6.03
N PHE A 109 1.17 -11.51 7.13
CA PHE A 109 1.41 -10.08 7.32
C PHE A 109 2.81 -9.63 6.84
N ILE A 110 3.56 -10.51 6.17
CA ILE A 110 4.78 -10.17 5.44
C ILE A 110 4.39 -9.49 4.11
N VAL A 111 3.61 -8.41 4.20
CA VAL A 111 3.05 -7.67 3.07
C VAL A 111 3.56 -6.23 3.01
N PHE A 112 4.15 -5.71 4.09
CA PHE A 112 4.70 -4.37 4.11
C PHE A 112 6.05 -4.32 3.38
N ALA A 113 6.13 -3.45 2.38
CA ALA A 113 7.28 -3.37 1.50
C ALA A 113 8.47 -2.64 2.14
N GLU A 114 9.68 -3.16 1.91
CA GLU A 114 10.90 -2.41 2.20
C GLU A 114 11.15 -1.32 1.16
N LYS A 115 11.95 -0.32 1.51
CA LYS A 115 12.27 0.82 0.63
C LYS A 115 12.76 0.37 -0.76
N SER A 116 13.67 -0.61 -0.82
CA SER A 116 14.20 -1.13 -2.09
C SER A 116 13.12 -1.73 -3.00
N TYR A 117 12.11 -2.38 -2.40
CA TYR A 117 10.96 -2.92 -3.12
C TYR A 117 10.07 -1.78 -3.63
N VAL A 118 9.79 -0.78 -2.80
CA VAL A 118 9.01 0.41 -3.19
C VAL A 118 9.70 1.15 -4.33
N ASP A 119 11.00 1.42 -4.22
CA ASP A 119 11.80 2.06 -5.25
C ASP A 119 11.73 1.28 -6.57
N GLY A 120 11.84 -0.05 -6.52
CA GLY A 120 11.71 -0.92 -7.69
C GLY A 120 10.30 -0.92 -8.29
N MET A 121 9.28 -0.88 -7.44
CA MET A 121 7.87 -0.90 -7.85
C MET A 121 7.46 0.40 -8.54
N LEU A 122 7.98 1.53 -8.05
CA LEU A 122 7.74 2.88 -8.57
C LEU A 122 8.70 3.27 -9.71
N LYS A 123 9.74 2.49 -9.96
CA LYS A 123 10.64 2.70 -11.09
C LYS A 123 9.90 2.43 -12.40
N ILE A 124 9.32 3.48 -12.97
CA ILE A 124 8.72 3.43 -14.30
C ILE A 124 9.89 3.37 -15.29
N MET A 125 10.12 2.20 -15.89
CA MET A 125 11.04 2.09 -17.01
C MET A 125 10.37 2.76 -18.22
N TYR A 126 10.82 3.97 -18.56
CA TYR A 126 10.58 4.53 -19.89
C TYR A 126 11.25 3.60 -20.90
N PHE A 127 10.45 2.89 -21.69
CA PHE A 127 10.88 2.21 -22.91
C PHE A 127 10.31 2.97 -24.10
#